data_AF-A0A6S8HNF3-F1
#
_entry.id   AF-A0A6S8HNF3-F1
#
_cell.length_a   1.000
_cell.length_b   1.000
_cell.length_c   1.000
_cell.angle_alpha   90.00
_cell.angle_beta   90.00
_cell.angle_gamma   90.00
#
_symmetry.space_group_name_H-M   'P 1'
#
loop_
_entity.id
_entity.type
_entity.pdbx_description
1 polymer ?
#
loop_
_entity_poly.entity_id
_entity_poly.type
_entity_poly.pdbx_seq_one_letter_code
_entity_poly.pdbx_strand_id
1 'polypeptide(L)'
;MHLVQQDKKGISPYSHKQRGKLLLEPYRQLRGPSSRCKWTGHAGPALHAAGTSRTIFLTDESGRAPIPSETDLPMLHKRVMVTAPRQYAHKLAGKLLLAGARPVWVPSVAINPVPQEKLARLDAALRALITDPLHHPYTHIAFTSKNGIYATLQRAAELCEDLQQGHASGLDGSWLDVAVQAILKSGVKLCALGADGDVLLNARLPVHVSPTEASTQGLVRELKALDEAQGAHILCPVPLVASPLVEPKVVPRFLAALSEAGAHAERVEAYETSAGCNSSACALEMDALKAGHIDAIAFSSTAEAQGLKGIYGEGLKDVLLRHNVILAAHGPYTRDGVQEVLDVPVSVVSHNFKTFEGLVLALEEAFRKQQEYEGLGLKLG
;
A
#
# COMPACT_ATOMS: atom_id res chain seq x y z
N MET A 1 -16.96 78.96 -23.81
CA MET A 1 -18.07 78.91 -22.84
C MET A 1 -17.78 77.79 -21.85
N HIS A 2 -17.61 78.16 -20.57
CA HIS A 2 -17.82 77.44 -19.30
C HIS A 2 -17.86 75.89 -19.26
N LEU A 3 -16.95 75.28 -18.50
CA LEU A 3 -17.06 74.72 -17.11
C LEU A 3 -17.31 73.20 -17.14
N VAL A 4 -16.32 72.36 -16.81
CA VAL A 4 -15.90 71.83 -15.48
C VAL A 4 -16.71 70.61 -14.98
N GLN A 5 -15.97 69.49 -14.88
CA GLN A 5 -15.98 68.37 -13.90
C GLN A 5 -17.27 67.90 -13.21
N GLN A 6 -17.46 66.57 -13.15
CA GLN A 6 -17.19 65.80 -11.91
C GLN A 6 -17.09 64.27 -12.13
N ASP A 7 -16.17 63.67 -11.38
CA ASP A 7 -15.79 62.26 -11.31
C ASP A 7 -16.87 61.30 -10.79
N LYS A 8 -16.79 60.01 -11.17
CA LYS A 8 -16.55 58.89 -10.22
C LYS A 8 -16.42 57.51 -10.89
N LYS A 9 -15.32 56.86 -10.51
CA LYS A 9 -14.88 55.45 -10.59
C LYS A 9 -15.93 54.35 -10.82
N GLY A 10 -15.63 53.49 -11.81
CA GLY A 10 -15.42 52.04 -11.61
C GLY A 10 -16.63 51.12 -11.55
N ILE A 11 -17.02 50.52 -12.69
CA ILE A 11 -17.82 49.29 -12.73
C ILE A 11 -17.35 48.41 -13.91
N SER A 12 -16.84 47.23 -13.58
CA SER A 12 -16.66 46.09 -14.51
C SER A 12 -17.98 45.36 -14.69
N PRO A 13 -18.31 44.86 -15.90
CA PRO A 13 -19.24 43.76 -16.02
C PRO A 13 -18.72 42.69 -17.00
N TYR A 14 -18.18 41.59 -16.47
CA TYR A 14 -18.24 40.30 -17.15
C TYR A 14 -19.37 39.48 -16.52
N SER A 15 -20.49 39.46 -17.22
CA SER A 15 -21.61 38.56 -16.99
C SER A 15 -21.77 37.75 -18.27
N HIS A 16 -21.58 36.43 -18.20
CA HIS A 16 -22.48 35.48 -18.85
C HIS A 16 -22.28 34.08 -18.28
N LYS A 17 -23.39 33.53 -17.78
CA LYS A 17 -23.59 32.17 -17.28
C LYS A 17 -23.53 31.17 -18.44
N GLN A 18 -22.72 30.13 -18.33
CA GLN A 18 -23.02 28.82 -18.92
C GLN A 18 -22.63 27.72 -17.93
N ARG A 19 -23.64 27.05 -17.37
CA ARG A 19 -23.50 25.83 -16.56
C ARG A 19 -23.49 24.63 -17.51
N GLY A 20 -22.31 24.05 -17.73
CA GLY A 20 -22.16 22.73 -18.33
C GLY A 20 -22.35 21.66 -17.26
N LYS A 21 -23.35 20.80 -17.44
CA LYS A 21 -23.66 19.64 -16.59
C LYS A 21 -22.54 18.59 -16.70
N LEU A 22 -21.87 18.27 -15.60
CA LEU A 22 -21.20 16.98 -15.44
C LEU A 22 -22.27 15.89 -15.30
N LEU A 23 -22.28 14.95 -16.24
CA LEU A 23 -23.02 13.69 -16.14
C LEU A 23 -22.27 12.80 -15.15
N LEU A 24 -22.72 12.81 -13.90
CA LEU A 24 -22.44 11.75 -12.94
C LEU A 24 -23.46 10.64 -13.18
N GLU A 25 -23.01 9.45 -13.55
CA GLU A 25 -23.85 8.25 -13.51
C GLU A 25 -24.41 8.05 -12.09
N PRO A 26 -25.67 7.66 -11.94
CA PRO A 26 -26.28 7.52 -10.63
C PRO A 26 -25.70 6.29 -9.92
N TYR A 27 -24.99 6.55 -8.83
CA TYR A 27 -24.77 5.59 -7.75
C TYR A 27 -26.08 4.83 -7.50
N ARG A 28 -26.07 3.50 -7.62
CA ARG A 28 -27.18 2.64 -7.20
C ARG A 28 -27.55 3.02 -5.77
N GLN A 29 -28.68 3.71 -5.62
CA GLN A 29 -29.31 3.90 -4.32
C GLN A 29 -29.63 2.52 -3.77
N LEU A 30 -28.86 2.07 -2.78
CA LEU A 30 -29.32 1.03 -1.88
C LEU A 30 -30.59 1.57 -1.22
N ARG A 31 -31.76 1.09 -1.68
CA ARG A 31 -33.03 1.33 -1.00
C ARG A 31 -32.95 0.64 0.37
N GLY A 32 -32.61 1.40 1.41
CA GLY A 32 -32.89 1.00 2.78
C GLY A 32 -34.41 0.96 3.00
N PRO A 33 -34.93 0.04 3.84
CA PRO A 33 -36.34 0.05 4.18
C PRO A 33 -36.70 1.37 4.85
N SER A 34 -37.78 2.00 4.39
CA SER A 34 -38.34 3.21 4.97
C SER A 34 -39.04 2.89 6.28
N SER A 35 -38.27 2.73 7.35
CA SER A 35 -38.77 2.75 8.73
C SER A 35 -38.01 3.82 9.48
N ARG A 36 -38.72 4.80 10.04
CA ARG A 36 -38.13 5.81 10.93
C ARG A 36 -37.42 5.06 12.06
N CYS A 37 -36.09 5.14 12.16
CA CYS A 37 -35.38 4.64 13.34
C CYS A 37 -35.87 5.40 14.56
N LYS A 38 -36.65 4.72 15.41
CA LYS A 38 -37.07 5.22 16.71
C LYS A 38 -36.08 4.67 17.74
N TRP A 39 -35.25 5.55 18.29
CA TRP A 39 -34.39 5.21 19.43
C TRP A 39 -35.16 5.49 20.71
N THR A 40 -35.14 4.56 21.66
CA THR A 40 -35.73 4.77 22.99
C THR A 40 -34.62 4.66 24.04
N GLY A 41 -34.56 5.60 24.97
CA GLY A 41 -33.65 5.54 26.11
C GLY A 41 -34.31 4.76 27.24
N HIS A 42 -33.61 3.80 27.83
CA HIS A 42 -34.08 3.08 29.02
C HIS A 42 -33.14 3.36 30.19
N ALA A 43 -33.71 3.67 31.35
CA ALA A 43 -32.98 3.77 32.61
C ALA A 43 -32.99 2.39 33.27
N GLY A 44 -31.81 1.79 33.48
CA GLY A 44 -31.69 0.55 34.25
C GLY A 44 -31.99 0.76 35.74
N PRO A 45 -32.35 -0.29 36.49
CA PRO A 45 -32.68 -0.18 37.91
C PRO A 45 -31.47 0.29 38.71
N ALA A 46 -31.70 1.29 39.57
CA ALA A 46 -30.71 1.88 40.44
C ALA A 46 -30.25 0.87 41.50
N LEU A 47 -28.99 0.42 41.44
CA LEU A 47 -28.31 -0.07 42.63
C LEU A 47 -27.95 1.15 43.47
N HIS A 48 -28.61 1.29 44.62
CA HIS A 48 -28.36 2.36 45.56
C HIS A 48 -26.95 2.27 46.15
N ALA A 49 -26.05 3.14 45.68
CA ALA A 49 -24.97 3.76 46.45
C ALA A 49 -24.47 5.00 45.70
N ALA A 50 -24.07 6.03 46.45
CA ALA A 50 -23.90 7.42 46.02
C ALA A 50 -23.09 7.66 44.73
N GLY A 51 -23.64 8.52 43.85
CA GLY A 51 -22.94 9.08 42.68
C GLY A 51 -23.41 8.60 41.31
N THR A 52 -24.73 8.54 41.05
CA THR A 52 -25.26 7.99 39.80
C THR A 52 -25.17 8.98 38.63
N SER A 53 -24.09 8.92 37.85
CA SER A 53 -24.19 9.29 36.44
C SER A 53 -25.17 8.32 35.79
N ARG A 54 -26.32 8.81 35.30
CA ARG A 54 -27.28 7.97 34.57
C ARG A 54 -26.66 7.60 33.22
N THR A 55 -26.06 6.43 33.13
CA THR A 55 -25.67 5.84 31.84
C THR A 55 -26.93 5.51 31.06
N ILE A 56 -27.25 6.31 30.04
CA ILE A 56 -28.35 6.04 29.12
C ILE A 56 -27.82 5.07 28.07
N PHE A 57 -28.30 3.83 28.09
CA PHE A 57 -28.08 2.89 27.00
C PHE A 57 -29.08 3.22 25.90
N LEU A 58 -28.56 3.73 24.78
CA LEU A 58 -29.34 3.80 23.55
C LEU A 58 -29.37 2.39 22.97
N THR A 59 -30.55 1.89 22.64
CA THR A 59 -30.71 0.64 21.89
C THR A 59 -31.77 0.83 20.81
N ASP A 60 -31.67 0.07 19.73
CA ASP A 60 -32.75 -0.03 18.75
C ASP A 60 -33.94 -0.84 19.31
N GLU A 61 -35.00 -0.98 18.51
CA GLU A 61 -36.21 -1.73 18.90
C GLU A 61 -35.94 -3.22 19.19
N SER A 62 -34.79 -3.76 18.78
CA SER A 62 -34.36 -5.13 19.07
C SER A 62 -33.47 -5.25 20.31
N GLY A 63 -33.20 -4.14 21.01
CA GLY A 63 -32.30 -4.10 22.16
C GLY A 63 -30.82 -4.02 21.79
N ARG A 64 -30.48 -3.81 20.51
CA ARG A 64 -29.09 -3.69 20.05
C ARG A 64 -28.58 -2.27 20.27
N ALA A 65 -27.40 -2.13 20.86
CA ALA A 65 -26.76 -0.82 20.99
C ALA A 65 -26.46 -0.22 19.58
N PRO A 66 -26.61 1.11 19.39
CA PRO A 66 -26.30 1.78 18.12
C PRO A 66 -24.80 1.74 17.80
N ILE A 67 -23.97 1.55 18.83
CA ILE A 67 -22.52 1.44 18.71
C ILE A 67 -22.17 -0.03 19.00
N PRO A 68 -21.39 -0.68 18.12
CA PRO A 68 -20.89 -2.03 18.39
C PRO A 68 -20.13 -2.07 19.72
N SER A 69 -20.29 -3.16 20.47
CA SER A 69 -19.56 -3.36 21.72
C SER A 69 -18.09 -3.73 21.46
N GLU A 70 -17.23 -3.62 22.48
CA GLU A 70 -15.85 -4.13 22.39
C GLU A 70 -15.80 -5.65 22.15
N THR A 71 -16.84 -6.38 22.59
CA THR A 71 -17.00 -7.81 22.27
C THR A 71 -17.30 -8.06 20.79
N ASP A 72 -17.95 -7.12 20.10
CA ASP A 72 -18.24 -7.22 18.66
C ASP A 72 -17.08 -6.70 17.81
N LEU A 73 -16.32 -5.71 18.31
CA LEU A 73 -15.17 -5.09 17.65
C LEU A 73 -13.98 -5.02 18.62
N PRO A 74 -13.08 -6.02 18.62
CA PRO A 74 -11.94 -6.08 19.53
C PRO A 74 -10.98 -4.89 19.41
N MET A 75 -10.97 -4.22 18.25
CA MET A 75 -10.12 -3.06 18.00
C MET A 75 -10.82 -1.72 18.26
N LEU A 76 -12.04 -1.73 18.82
CA LEU A 76 -12.78 -0.50 19.11
C LEU A 76 -11.89 0.46 19.95
N HIS A 77 -11.77 1.69 19.46
CA HIS A 77 -10.96 2.77 20.05
C HIS A 77 -9.43 2.58 20.01
N LYS A 78 -8.91 1.43 19.58
CA LYS A 78 -7.47 1.19 19.46
C LYS A 78 -6.86 2.01 18.34
N ARG A 79 -5.76 2.71 18.61
CA ARG A 79 -4.99 3.49 17.64
C ARG A 79 -3.92 2.63 17.03
N VAL A 80 -4.06 2.37 15.73
CA VAL A 80 -3.12 1.53 14.98
C VAL A 80 -2.34 2.40 14.02
N MET A 81 -1.03 2.49 14.23
CA MET A 81 -0.14 3.19 13.32
C MET A 81 0.05 2.37 12.03
N VAL A 82 -0.16 3.02 10.89
CA VAL A 82 0.09 2.45 9.56
C VAL A 82 1.30 3.17 8.97
N THR A 83 2.33 2.41 8.64
CA THR A 83 3.60 2.96 8.14
C THR A 83 3.76 2.89 6.62
N ALA A 84 2.77 2.29 5.95
CA ALA A 84 2.74 1.99 4.53
C ALA A 84 2.81 3.24 3.60
N PRO A 85 3.42 3.09 2.40
CA PRO A 85 3.35 4.06 1.32
C PRO A 85 1.94 4.51 0.93
N ARG A 86 1.84 5.77 0.51
CA ARG A 86 0.60 6.46 0.12
C ARG A 86 -0.29 5.66 -0.83
N GLN A 87 0.32 4.99 -1.83
CA GLN A 87 -0.38 4.24 -2.88
C GLN A 87 -1.29 3.13 -2.34
N TYR A 88 -1.00 2.56 -1.17
CA TYR A 88 -1.79 1.48 -0.60
C TYR A 88 -2.12 1.61 0.89
N ALA A 89 -1.65 2.67 1.56
CA ALA A 89 -2.02 3.00 2.93
C ALA A 89 -3.55 3.04 3.15
N HIS A 90 -4.29 3.63 2.21
CA HIS A 90 -5.74 3.72 2.26
C HIS A 90 -6.44 2.34 2.32
N LYS A 91 -5.86 1.31 1.68
CA LYS A 91 -6.44 -0.04 1.68
C LYS A 91 -6.35 -0.68 3.06
N LEU A 92 -5.21 -0.54 3.74
CA LEU A 92 -5.02 -1.06 5.09
C LEU A 92 -5.81 -0.22 6.11
N ALA A 93 -5.71 1.12 6.02
CA ALA A 93 -6.44 2.03 6.90
C ALA A 93 -7.96 1.83 6.82
N GLY A 94 -8.52 1.63 5.62
CA GLY A 94 -9.93 1.34 5.44
C GLY A 94 -10.38 0.05 6.14
N LYS A 95 -9.56 -1.02 6.10
CA LYS A 95 -9.87 -2.28 6.78
C LYS A 95 -9.78 -2.15 8.30
N LEU A 96 -8.78 -1.42 8.79
CA LEU A 96 -8.64 -1.12 10.22
C LEU A 96 -9.84 -0.31 10.75
N LEU A 97 -10.32 0.68 9.98
CA LEU A 97 -11.54 1.44 10.32
C LEU A 97 -12.77 0.52 10.42
N LEU A 98 -12.93 -0.40 9.46
CA LEU A 98 -14.04 -1.36 9.47
C LEU A 98 -13.97 -2.34 10.65
N ALA A 99 -12.77 -2.65 11.14
CA ALA A 99 -12.55 -3.46 12.35
C ALA A 99 -12.72 -2.66 13.67
N GLY A 100 -13.08 -1.37 13.60
CA GLY A 100 -13.31 -0.51 14.77
C GLY A 100 -12.09 0.28 15.26
N ALA A 101 -10.93 0.09 14.63
CA ALA A 101 -9.71 0.81 14.98
C ALA A 101 -9.70 2.26 14.48
N ARG A 102 -8.76 3.03 15.03
CA ARG A 102 -8.43 4.40 14.61
C ARG A 102 -7.06 4.40 13.93
N PRO A 103 -6.96 4.37 12.60
CA PRO A 103 -5.66 4.40 11.93
C PRO A 103 -4.95 5.73 12.16
N VAL A 104 -3.66 5.66 12.47
CA VAL A 104 -2.74 6.80 12.52
C VAL A 104 -1.72 6.60 11.41
N TRP A 105 -1.81 7.38 10.34
CA TRP A 105 -0.95 7.14 9.18
C TRP A 105 0.35 7.95 9.25
N VAL A 106 1.48 7.24 9.17
CA VAL A 106 2.83 7.80 9.08
C VAL A 106 3.46 7.24 7.80
N PRO A 107 3.55 7.99 6.70
CA PRO A 107 4.13 7.48 5.46
C PRO A 107 5.64 7.31 5.60
N SER A 108 6.08 6.23 6.22
CA SER A 108 7.50 6.01 6.52
C SER A 108 8.34 5.73 5.28
N VAL A 109 7.69 5.27 4.21
CA VAL A 109 8.29 4.93 2.92
C VAL A 109 7.49 5.57 1.79
N ALA A 110 8.17 6.02 0.76
CA ALA A 110 7.60 6.49 -0.50
C ALA A 110 8.03 5.58 -1.67
N ILE A 111 7.17 5.53 -2.68
CA ILE A 111 7.43 4.89 -3.97
C ILE A 111 7.39 6.00 -5.01
N ASN A 112 8.52 6.25 -5.66
CA ASN A 112 8.68 7.35 -6.61
C ASN A 112 9.12 6.83 -7.98
N PRO A 113 8.99 7.65 -9.04
CA PRO A 113 9.73 7.44 -10.28
C PRO A 113 11.25 7.42 -10.01
N VAL A 114 11.98 6.67 -10.83
CA VAL A 114 13.44 6.62 -10.77
C VAL A 114 14.03 7.94 -11.29
N PRO A 115 15.09 8.50 -10.67
CA PRO A 115 15.79 9.66 -11.21
C PRO A 115 16.28 9.40 -12.64
N GLN A 116 16.23 10.42 -13.50
CA GLN A 116 16.49 10.27 -14.94
C GLN A 116 17.87 9.65 -15.25
N GLU A 117 18.88 10.01 -14.47
CA GLU A 117 20.25 9.50 -14.59
C GLU A 117 20.40 8.01 -14.24
N LYS A 118 19.39 7.41 -13.60
CA LYS A 118 19.35 5.98 -13.25
C LYS A 118 18.49 5.15 -14.20
N LEU A 119 17.72 5.78 -15.09
CA LEU A 119 16.83 5.10 -16.04
C LEU A 119 17.56 4.51 -17.27
N ALA A 120 18.80 4.90 -17.54
CA ALA A 120 19.50 4.56 -18.79
C ALA A 120 19.47 3.07 -19.17
N ARG A 121 19.60 2.17 -18.19
CA ARG A 121 19.56 0.71 -18.45
C ARG A 121 18.15 0.21 -18.76
N LEU A 122 17.14 0.67 -18.01
CA LEU A 122 15.75 0.34 -18.29
C LEU A 122 15.35 0.87 -19.67
N ASP A 123 15.73 2.10 -19.99
CA ASP A 123 15.46 2.71 -21.29
C ASP A 123 16.10 1.94 -22.43
N ALA A 124 17.37 1.54 -22.30
CA ALA A 124 18.04 0.74 -23.31
C ALA A 124 17.33 -0.61 -23.53
N ALA A 125 16.95 -1.29 -22.44
CA ALA A 125 16.24 -2.56 -22.51
C ALA A 125 14.88 -2.41 -23.19
N LEU A 126 14.06 -1.45 -22.76
CA LEU A 126 12.73 -1.20 -23.33
C LEU A 126 12.81 -0.72 -24.78
N ARG A 127 13.77 0.15 -25.13
CA ARG A 127 13.97 0.56 -26.52
C ARG A 127 14.29 -0.64 -27.40
N ALA A 128 15.14 -1.57 -26.94
CA ALA A 128 15.42 -2.80 -27.70
C ALA A 128 14.14 -3.63 -27.94
N LEU A 129 13.30 -3.82 -26.90
CA LEU A 129 12.01 -4.51 -27.03
C LEU A 129 11.06 -3.80 -28.02
N ILE A 130 11.04 -2.47 -28.02
CA ILE A 130 10.15 -1.64 -28.84
C ILE A 130 10.62 -1.60 -30.30
N THR A 131 11.91 -1.35 -30.55
CA THR A 131 12.42 -1.04 -31.89
C THR A 131 12.87 -2.27 -32.67
N ASP A 132 13.27 -3.34 -31.98
CA ASP A 132 13.71 -4.60 -32.60
C ASP A 132 13.04 -5.82 -31.95
N PRO A 133 11.70 -5.94 -32.08
CA PRO A 133 10.91 -6.97 -31.40
C PRO A 133 11.26 -8.41 -31.82
N LEU A 134 12.00 -8.61 -32.91
CA LEU A 134 12.36 -9.94 -33.41
C LEU A 134 13.78 -10.38 -33.04
N HIS A 135 14.67 -9.45 -32.67
CA HIS A 135 16.10 -9.77 -32.43
C HIS A 135 16.66 -9.21 -31.12
N HIS A 136 15.84 -8.62 -30.25
CA HIS A 136 16.30 -8.21 -28.92
C HIS A 136 16.80 -9.42 -28.10
N PRO A 137 17.72 -9.22 -27.14
CA PRO A 137 18.35 -10.35 -26.45
C PRO A 137 17.49 -10.95 -25.34
N TYR A 138 16.44 -10.25 -24.89
CA TYR A 138 15.66 -10.66 -23.72
C TYR A 138 14.69 -11.79 -24.04
N THR A 139 14.74 -12.85 -23.24
CA THR A 139 13.79 -13.97 -23.33
C THR A 139 12.62 -13.77 -22.38
N HIS A 140 12.89 -13.16 -21.22
CA HIS A 140 11.91 -12.97 -20.16
C HIS A 140 12.03 -11.59 -19.52
N ILE A 141 10.93 -11.12 -18.92
CA ILE A 141 10.92 -10.07 -17.89
C ILE A 141 10.39 -10.69 -16.61
N ALA A 142 11.14 -10.62 -15.52
CA ALA A 142 10.74 -11.16 -14.23
C ALA A 142 10.48 -10.06 -13.21
N PHE A 143 9.20 -9.86 -12.87
CA PHE A 143 8.74 -8.87 -11.92
C PHE A 143 8.67 -9.43 -10.50
N THR A 144 9.23 -8.69 -9.55
CA THR A 144 9.15 -9.02 -8.11
C THR A 144 8.14 -8.17 -7.33
N SER A 145 7.43 -7.27 -8.01
CA SER A 145 6.38 -6.45 -7.42
C SER A 145 5.46 -5.85 -8.48
N LYS A 146 4.20 -5.56 -8.12
CA LYS A 146 3.29 -4.71 -8.91
C LYS A 146 3.89 -3.35 -9.29
N ASN A 147 4.76 -2.77 -8.44
CA ASN A 147 5.36 -1.46 -8.70
C ASN A 147 6.35 -1.55 -9.85
N GLY A 148 7.11 -2.65 -9.94
CA GLY A 148 7.95 -2.94 -11.11
C GLY A 148 7.12 -3.05 -12.38
N ILE A 149 5.98 -3.77 -12.33
CA ILE A 149 5.08 -3.92 -13.49
C ILE A 149 4.58 -2.55 -13.96
N TYR A 150 3.97 -1.76 -13.07
CA TYR A 150 3.42 -0.46 -13.45
C TYR A 150 4.49 0.50 -13.96
N ALA A 151 5.65 0.57 -13.30
CA ALA A 151 6.70 1.50 -13.70
C ALA A 151 7.33 1.10 -15.04
N THR A 152 7.54 -0.19 -15.30
CA THR A 152 8.02 -0.67 -16.60
C THR A 152 7.01 -0.40 -17.71
N LEU A 153 5.71 -0.64 -17.49
CA LEU A 153 4.69 -0.35 -18.51
C LEU A 153 4.55 1.15 -18.76
N GLN A 154 4.55 1.97 -17.71
CA GLN A 154 4.50 3.42 -17.86
C GLN A 154 5.71 3.92 -18.66
N ARG A 155 6.92 3.45 -18.32
CA ARG A 155 8.13 3.86 -19.03
C ARG A 155 8.13 3.38 -20.49
N ALA A 156 7.61 2.19 -20.76
CA ALA A 156 7.46 1.70 -22.13
C ALA A 156 6.51 2.58 -22.96
N ALA A 157 5.40 3.05 -22.37
CA ALA A 157 4.49 3.99 -23.03
C ALA A 157 5.17 5.33 -23.35
N GLU A 158 5.90 5.90 -22.39
CA GLU A 158 6.66 7.14 -22.57
C GLU A 158 7.70 7.00 -23.71
N LEU A 159 8.42 5.88 -23.75
CA LEU A 159 9.40 5.61 -24.80
C LEU A 159 8.77 5.39 -26.17
N CYS A 160 7.60 4.77 -26.23
CA CYS A 160 6.81 4.65 -27.45
C CYS A 160 6.41 6.01 -28.00
N GLU A 161 5.98 6.94 -27.15
CA GLU A 161 5.67 8.32 -27.53
C GLU A 161 6.92 9.04 -28.05
N ASP A 162 8.04 8.98 -27.31
CA ASP A 162 9.33 9.57 -27.71
C ASP A 162 9.82 9.04 -29.07
N LEU A 163 9.63 7.75 -29.32
CA LEU A 163 10.04 7.06 -30.55
C LEU A 163 9.03 7.18 -31.70
N GLN A 164 7.88 7.82 -31.47
CA GLN A 164 6.75 7.85 -32.39
C GLN A 164 6.30 6.43 -32.82
N GLN A 165 6.46 5.47 -31.92
CA GLN A 165 6.18 4.05 -32.10
C GLN A 165 4.92 3.66 -31.33
N GLY A 166 3.80 3.67 -32.04
CA GLY A 166 2.48 3.46 -31.44
C GLY A 166 1.74 4.78 -31.28
N HIS A 167 0.45 4.75 -31.56
CA HIS A 167 -0.46 5.86 -31.28
C HIS A 167 -1.54 5.30 -30.37
N ALA A 168 -2.02 6.11 -29.42
CA ALA A 168 -3.30 5.86 -28.77
C ALA A 168 -4.35 5.75 -29.89
N SER A 169 -4.72 4.52 -30.27
CA SER A 169 -5.63 4.32 -31.39
C SER A 169 -7.04 4.62 -30.91
N GLY A 170 -7.52 5.84 -31.21
CA GLY A 170 -8.88 6.31 -30.89
C GLY A 170 -8.91 7.48 -29.91
N LEU A 171 -10.10 8.06 -29.73
CA LEU A 171 -10.36 9.19 -28.81
C LEU A 171 -10.21 8.80 -27.32
N ASP A 172 -10.03 7.51 -27.02
CA ASP A 172 -9.98 6.92 -25.67
C ASP A 172 -8.67 6.16 -25.37
N GLY A 173 -7.67 6.18 -26.25
CA GLY A 173 -6.49 5.31 -26.11
C GLY A 173 -5.67 5.62 -24.87
N SER A 174 -5.56 4.66 -23.95
CA SER A 174 -4.79 4.80 -22.72
C SER A 174 -3.29 4.62 -23.00
N TRP A 175 -2.43 5.30 -22.24
CA TRP A 175 -0.98 5.02 -22.21
C TRP A 175 -0.69 3.52 -21.98
N LEU A 176 -1.59 2.84 -21.25
CA LEU A 176 -1.49 1.41 -20.98
C LEU A 176 -1.65 0.57 -22.25
N ASP A 177 -2.54 0.97 -23.17
CA ASP A 177 -2.73 0.23 -24.43
C ASP A 177 -1.48 0.28 -25.29
N VAL A 178 -0.82 1.45 -25.36
CA VAL A 178 0.43 1.63 -26.09
C VAL A 178 1.53 0.71 -25.53
N ALA A 179 1.72 0.71 -24.21
CA ALA A 179 2.70 -0.15 -23.56
C ALA A 179 2.41 -1.64 -23.78
N VAL A 180 1.15 -2.07 -23.59
CA VAL A 180 0.74 -3.47 -23.76
C VAL A 180 1.02 -3.95 -25.17
N GLN A 181 0.69 -3.15 -26.19
CA GLN A 181 0.97 -3.51 -27.58
C GLN A 181 2.47 -3.64 -27.86
N ALA A 182 3.30 -2.75 -27.32
CA ALA A 182 4.75 -2.83 -27.48
C ALA A 182 5.32 -4.10 -26.85
N ILE A 183 4.92 -4.41 -25.60
CA ILE A 183 5.39 -5.61 -24.90
C ILE A 183 4.92 -6.89 -25.61
N LEU A 184 3.66 -6.96 -26.04
CA LEU A 184 3.16 -8.14 -26.77
C LEU A 184 3.91 -8.37 -28.09
N LYS A 185 4.20 -7.31 -28.85
CA LYS A 185 4.94 -7.41 -30.12
C LYS A 185 6.36 -7.93 -29.94
N SER A 186 7.01 -7.63 -28.81
CA SER A 186 8.34 -8.13 -28.49
C SER A 186 8.37 -9.65 -28.27
N GLY A 187 7.24 -10.28 -27.97
CA GLY A 187 7.20 -11.72 -27.69
C GLY A 187 7.94 -12.14 -26.40
N VAL A 188 8.39 -11.18 -25.59
CA VAL A 188 9.06 -11.46 -24.32
C VAL A 188 8.11 -12.15 -23.34
N LYS A 189 8.60 -13.20 -22.66
CA LYS A 189 7.81 -13.94 -21.67
C LYS A 189 7.77 -13.20 -20.34
N LEU A 190 6.57 -13.01 -19.78
CA LEU A 190 6.39 -12.23 -18.55
C LEU A 190 6.21 -13.14 -17.34
N CYS A 191 7.07 -12.97 -16.35
CA CYS A 191 7.03 -13.71 -15.09
C CYS A 191 6.70 -12.73 -13.95
N ALA A 192 5.85 -13.16 -13.01
CA ALA A 192 5.48 -12.33 -11.85
C ALA A 192 5.26 -13.20 -10.61
N LEU A 193 5.35 -12.60 -9.43
CA LEU A 193 5.15 -13.31 -8.16
C LEU A 193 3.66 -13.41 -7.80
N GLY A 194 3.10 -14.61 -7.82
CA GLY A 194 1.76 -14.89 -7.29
C GLY A 194 0.71 -13.87 -7.74
N ALA A 195 0.14 -13.12 -6.80
CA ALA A 195 -0.91 -12.14 -7.03
C ALA A 195 -0.47 -10.92 -7.87
N ASP A 196 0.83 -10.65 -8.02
CA ASP A 196 1.32 -9.62 -8.95
C ASP A 196 1.05 -10.03 -10.41
N GLY A 197 0.92 -11.33 -10.70
CA GLY A 197 0.48 -11.82 -12.01
C GLY A 197 -0.90 -11.31 -12.41
N ASP A 198 -1.79 -11.08 -11.45
CA ASP A 198 -3.12 -10.51 -11.72
C ASP A 198 -3.02 -9.09 -12.29
N VAL A 199 -1.95 -8.34 -11.97
CA VAL A 199 -1.71 -7.00 -12.55
C VAL A 199 -1.44 -7.11 -14.05
N LEU A 200 -0.65 -8.09 -14.48
CA LEU A 200 -0.39 -8.36 -15.89
C LEU A 200 -1.67 -8.80 -16.61
N LEU A 201 -2.43 -9.74 -16.03
CA LEU A 201 -3.69 -10.21 -16.60
C LEU A 201 -4.71 -9.07 -16.74
N ASN A 202 -4.85 -8.22 -15.73
CA ASN A 202 -5.73 -7.05 -15.78
C ASN A 202 -5.29 -6.03 -16.84
N ALA A 203 -4.00 -5.96 -17.15
CA ALA A 203 -3.47 -5.16 -18.26
C ALA A 203 -3.66 -5.83 -19.64
N ARG A 204 -4.16 -7.07 -19.70
CA ARG A 204 -4.27 -7.95 -20.89
C ARG A 204 -2.92 -8.46 -21.40
N LEU A 205 -1.95 -8.61 -20.49
CA LEU A 205 -0.67 -9.25 -20.75
C LEU A 205 -0.69 -10.69 -20.24
N PRO A 206 -0.27 -11.67 -21.06
CA PRO A 206 -0.20 -13.06 -20.62
C PRO A 206 0.89 -13.22 -19.56
N VAL A 207 0.59 -14.00 -18.52
CA VAL A 207 1.57 -14.39 -17.51
C VAL A 207 2.13 -15.74 -17.89
N HIS A 208 3.42 -15.79 -18.19
CA HIS A 208 4.12 -17.00 -18.56
C HIS A 208 4.44 -17.87 -17.33
N VAL A 209 4.94 -17.26 -16.27
CA VAL A 209 5.19 -17.93 -14.97
C VAL A 209 4.59 -17.11 -13.84
N SER A 210 3.73 -17.76 -13.03
CA SER A 210 3.31 -17.29 -11.71
C SER A 210 3.37 -18.46 -10.73
N PRO A 211 4.38 -18.52 -9.85
CA PRO A 211 4.64 -19.70 -9.03
C PRO A 211 3.56 -19.89 -7.95
N THR A 212 3.24 -21.15 -7.64
CA THR A 212 2.29 -21.49 -6.56
C THR A 212 2.79 -21.00 -5.20
N GLU A 213 4.09 -21.14 -4.94
CA GLU A 213 4.76 -20.41 -3.87
C GLU A 213 5.10 -19.01 -4.40
N ALA A 214 4.32 -18.01 -3.99
CA ALA A 214 4.49 -16.60 -4.39
C ALA A 214 5.77 -15.98 -3.80
N SER A 215 6.93 -16.47 -4.21
CA SER A 215 8.26 -16.07 -3.75
C SER A 215 9.23 -16.02 -4.92
N THR A 216 10.31 -15.25 -4.75
CA THR A 216 11.39 -15.17 -5.74
C THR A 216 12.05 -16.51 -6.00
N GLN A 217 12.14 -17.37 -4.97
CA GLN A 217 12.63 -18.73 -5.10
C GLN A 217 11.65 -19.64 -5.85
N GLY A 218 10.35 -19.47 -5.63
CA GLY A 218 9.30 -20.14 -6.40
C GLY A 218 9.43 -19.85 -7.89
N LEU A 219 9.61 -18.58 -8.27
CA LEU A 219 9.75 -18.17 -9.67
C LEU A 219 10.98 -18.82 -10.32
N VAL A 220 12.14 -18.82 -9.65
CA VAL A 220 13.36 -19.47 -10.14
C VAL A 220 13.15 -20.97 -10.33
N ARG A 221 12.47 -21.65 -9.40
CA ARG A 221 12.20 -23.10 -9.51
C ARG A 221 11.28 -23.44 -10.68
N GLU A 222 10.24 -22.65 -10.93
CA GLU A 222 9.35 -22.86 -12.08
C GLU A 222 10.10 -22.69 -13.40
N LEU A 223 10.95 -21.64 -13.54
CA LEU A 223 11.79 -21.47 -14.72
C LEU A 223 12.74 -22.65 -14.95
N LYS A 224 13.31 -23.21 -13.88
CA LYS A 224 14.14 -24.43 -13.98
C LYS A 224 13.32 -25.65 -14.36
N ALA A 225 12.11 -25.80 -13.84
CA ALA A 225 11.23 -26.92 -14.15
C ALA A 225 10.75 -26.90 -15.61
N LEU A 226 10.62 -25.72 -16.21
CA LEU A 226 10.30 -25.51 -17.62
C LEU A 226 11.53 -25.62 -18.56
N ASP A 227 12.73 -25.79 -18.02
CA ASP A 227 14.00 -25.73 -18.76
C ASP A 227 14.23 -24.39 -19.48
N GLU A 228 13.74 -23.30 -18.87
CA GLU A 228 13.80 -21.94 -19.44
C GLU A 228 14.73 -21.01 -18.66
N ALA A 229 15.42 -21.51 -17.64
CA ALA A 229 16.41 -20.72 -16.90
C ALA A 229 17.78 -20.70 -17.59
N GLN A 230 18.26 -21.85 -18.08
CA GLN A 230 19.60 -21.99 -18.63
C GLN A 230 19.76 -21.16 -19.91
N GLY A 231 20.71 -20.23 -19.93
CA GLY A 231 20.98 -19.36 -21.08
C GLY A 231 19.96 -18.25 -21.30
N ALA A 232 18.91 -18.17 -20.48
CA ALA A 232 17.91 -17.11 -20.60
C ALA A 232 18.50 -15.76 -20.21
N HIS A 233 18.24 -14.75 -21.03
CA HIS A 233 18.46 -13.36 -20.66
C HIS A 233 17.17 -12.81 -20.05
N ILE A 234 17.20 -12.50 -18.76
CA ILE A 234 16.03 -12.13 -17.96
C ILE A 234 16.20 -10.68 -17.50
N LEU A 235 15.35 -9.79 -18.01
CA LEU A 235 15.26 -8.42 -17.50
C LEU A 235 14.56 -8.45 -16.15
N CYS A 236 15.17 -7.82 -15.13
CA CYS A 236 14.67 -7.79 -13.76
C CYS A 236 14.41 -6.35 -13.31
N PRO A 237 13.19 -5.82 -13.55
CA PRO A 237 12.77 -4.50 -13.06
C PRO A 237 12.57 -4.53 -11.55
N VAL A 238 13.46 -3.87 -10.80
CA VAL A 238 13.54 -3.91 -9.34
C VAL A 238 13.61 -2.50 -8.75
N PRO A 239 13.42 -2.32 -7.42
CA PRO A 239 13.54 -1.02 -6.79
C PRO A 239 14.98 -0.49 -6.74
N LEU A 240 15.15 0.79 -7.06
CA LEU A 240 16.26 1.59 -6.55
C LEU A 240 15.95 1.97 -5.11
N VAL A 241 16.75 1.51 -4.16
CA VAL A 241 16.56 1.86 -2.75
C VAL A 241 17.43 3.06 -2.39
N ALA A 242 16.80 4.18 -2.07
CA ALA A 242 17.48 5.42 -1.72
C ALA A 242 17.90 5.44 -0.24
N SER A 243 19.09 5.97 0.02
CA SER A 243 19.58 6.24 1.37
C SER A 243 18.59 7.13 2.13
N PRO A 244 18.32 6.88 3.43
CA PRO A 244 19.02 5.95 4.33
C PRO A 244 18.43 4.53 4.37
N LEU A 245 17.46 4.21 3.52
CA LEU A 245 16.91 2.84 3.48
C LEU A 245 17.96 1.88 2.93
N VAL A 246 17.91 0.64 3.40
CA VAL A 246 18.82 -0.44 3.00
C VAL A 246 18.04 -1.49 2.22
N GLU A 247 18.56 -1.85 1.05
CA GLU A 247 17.91 -2.83 0.18
C GLU A 247 17.76 -4.18 0.91
N PRO A 248 16.53 -4.74 0.98
CA PRO A 248 16.32 -6.05 1.57
C PRO A 248 16.99 -7.13 0.74
N LYS A 249 17.49 -8.19 1.41
CA LYS A 249 18.20 -9.32 0.78
C LYS A 249 17.39 -10.06 -0.31
N VAL A 250 16.08 -9.85 -0.40
CA VAL A 250 15.18 -10.53 -1.34
C VAL A 250 15.57 -10.29 -2.81
N VAL A 251 15.93 -9.06 -3.19
CA VAL A 251 16.32 -8.75 -4.58
C VAL A 251 17.71 -9.29 -4.91
N PRO A 252 18.77 -9.03 -4.11
CA PRO A 252 20.08 -9.65 -4.37
C PRO A 252 20.04 -11.18 -4.43
N ARG A 253 19.28 -11.83 -3.52
CA ARG A 253 19.11 -13.30 -3.54
C ARG A 253 18.36 -13.79 -4.77
N PHE A 254 17.39 -13.02 -5.26
CA PHE A 254 16.66 -13.37 -6.48
C PHE A 254 17.57 -13.35 -7.70
N LEU A 255 18.34 -12.28 -7.89
CA LEU A 255 19.29 -12.14 -8.99
C LEU A 255 20.36 -13.24 -8.94
N ALA A 256 20.91 -13.51 -7.76
CA ALA A 256 21.88 -14.58 -7.57
C ALA A 256 21.30 -15.96 -7.92
N ALA A 257 20.08 -16.27 -7.46
CA ALA A 257 19.42 -17.54 -7.74
C ALA A 257 19.12 -17.76 -9.23
N LEU A 258 18.77 -16.69 -9.98
CA LEU A 258 18.66 -16.75 -11.44
C LEU A 258 20.02 -17.05 -12.10
N SER A 259 21.09 -16.38 -11.65
CA SER A 259 22.44 -16.64 -12.16
C SER A 259 22.94 -18.06 -11.86
N GLU A 260 22.68 -18.57 -10.66
CA GLU A 260 22.96 -19.97 -10.28
C GLU A 260 22.15 -20.98 -11.09
N ALA A 261 20.97 -20.58 -11.59
CA ALA A 261 20.15 -21.38 -12.49
C ALA A 261 20.61 -21.30 -13.97
N GLY A 262 21.68 -20.58 -14.26
CA GLY A 262 22.25 -20.45 -15.60
C GLY A 262 21.69 -19.29 -16.43
N ALA A 263 20.86 -18.41 -15.84
CA ALA A 263 20.33 -17.24 -16.53
C ALA A 263 21.25 -16.01 -16.42
N HIS A 264 21.24 -15.16 -17.44
CA HIS A 264 21.77 -13.80 -17.33
C HIS A 264 20.68 -12.88 -16.75
N ALA A 265 20.76 -12.59 -15.45
CA ALA A 265 19.82 -11.72 -14.75
C ALA A 265 20.25 -10.25 -14.87
N GLU A 266 19.60 -9.50 -15.75
CA GLU A 266 19.86 -8.07 -15.93
C GLU A 266 19.01 -7.23 -14.97
N ARG A 267 19.66 -6.71 -13.91
CA ARG A 267 19.06 -5.74 -12.99
C ARG A 267 18.83 -4.40 -13.69
N VAL A 268 17.60 -3.89 -13.63
CA VAL A 268 17.26 -2.50 -14.01
C VAL A 268 16.40 -1.84 -12.94
N GLU A 269 16.68 -0.57 -12.67
CA GLU A 269 15.91 0.21 -11.70
C GLU A 269 14.61 0.68 -12.34
N ALA A 270 13.48 0.22 -11.80
CA ALA A 270 12.16 0.51 -12.36
C ALA A 270 11.38 1.56 -11.58
N TYR A 271 11.53 1.56 -10.26
CA TYR A 271 10.93 2.53 -9.35
C TYR A 271 11.90 2.81 -8.21
N GLU A 272 11.77 3.95 -7.55
CA GLU A 272 12.55 4.27 -6.36
C GLU A 272 11.72 3.97 -5.10
N THR A 273 12.36 3.37 -4.10
CA THR A 273 11.86 3.29 -2.72
C THR A 273 12.73 4.17 -1.83
N SER A 274 12.13 5.16 -1.16
CA SER A 274 12.83 6.13 -0.33
C SER A 274 12.08 6.43 0.97
N ALA A 275 12.67 7.21 1.88
CA ALA A 275 12.00 7.67 3.09
C ALA A 275 10.78 8.55 2.72
N GLY A 276 9.62 8.25 3.32
CA GLY A 276 8.35 8.87 2.90
C GLY A 276 7.96 10.15 3.65
N CYS A 277 8.41 10.31 4.89
CA CYS A 277 8.34 11.57 5.64
C CYS A 277 9.58 11.74 6.50
N ASN A 278 9.70 12.93 7.10
CA ASN A 278 10.70 13.24 8.11
C ASN A 278 10.00 13.51 9.45
N SER A 279 10.80 13.68 10.51
CA SER A 279 10.30 13.90 11.87
C SER A 279 9.39 15.11 12.01
N SER A 280 9.64 16.21 11.26
CA SER A 280 8.81 17.42 11.36
C SER A 280 7.45 17.26 10.68
N ALA A 281 7.38 16.55 9.56
CA ALA A 281 6.14 16.29 8.85
C ALA A 281 5.19 15.32 9.59
N CYS A 282 5.73 14.52 10.51
CA CYS A 282 5.04 13.47 11.24
C CYS A 282 5.14 13.67 12.78
N ALA A 283 5.34 14.93 13.23
CA ALA A 283 5.68 15.25 14.61
C ALA A 283 4.58 14.88 15.62
N LEU A 284 3.31 15.13 15.29
CA LEU A 284 2.17 14.83 16.17
C LEU A 284 2.02 13.33 16.38
N GLU A 285 2.26 12.53 15.34
CA GLU A 285 2.20 11.07 15.39
C GLU A 285 3.37 10.50 16.21
N MET A 286 4.56 11.09 16.08
CA MET A 286 5.71 10.71 16.91
C MET A 286 5.50 11.08 18.38
N ASP A 287 4.87 12.22 18.66
CA ASP A 287 4.53 12.62 20.02
C ASP A 287 3.43 11.75 20.62
N ALA A 288 2.44 11.34 19.82
CA ALA A 288 1.49 10.31 20.22
C ALA A 288 2.20 8.99 20.56
N LEU A 289 3.13 8.53 19.73
CA LEU A 289 3.89 7.31 20.03
C LEU A 289 4.69 7.45 21.34
N LYS A 290 5.40 8.57 21.54
CA LYS A 290 6.13 8.88 22.78
C LYS A 290 5.23 8.89 24.02
N ALA A 291 4.01 9.43 23.90
CA ALA A 291 3.06 9.56 25.00
C ALA A 291 2.28 8.26 25.31
N GLY A 292 2.58 7.14 24.63
CA GLY A 292 1.84 5.89 24.82
C GLY A 292 0.42 5.96 24.25
N HIS A 293 0.27 6.73 23.17
CA HIS A 293 -1.00 6.94 22.48
C HIS A 293 -1.15 6.11 21.21
N ILE A 294 -0.33 5.09 21.03
CA ILE A 294 -0.40 4.16 19.90
C ILE A 294 -0.43 2.75 20.49
N ASP A 295 -1.47 1.99 20.17
CA ASP A 295 -1.69 0.65 20.72
C ASP A 295 -0.98 -0.42 19.88
N ALA A 296 -0.88 -0.21 18.57
CA ALA A 296 -0.18 -1.13 17.66
C ALA A 296 0.45 -0.40 16.46
N ILE A 297 1.43 -1.04 15.83
CA ILE A 297 2.01 -0.65 14.53
C ILE A 297 1.89 -1.81 13.56
N ALA A 298 1.32 -1.55 12.39
CA ALA A 298 1.12 -2.53 11.33
C ALA A 298 2.11 -2.30 10.19
N PHE A 299 2.98 -3.30 9.93
CA PHE A 299 3.99 -3.27 8.88
C PHE A 299 3.62 -4.20 7.73
N SER A 300 3.61 -3.68 6.51
CA SER A 300 3.46 -4.50 5.31
C SER A 300 4.79 -4.92 4.68
N SER A 301 5.88 -4.21 5.02
CA SER A 301 7.22 -4.49 4.52
C SER A 301 8.30 -4.10 5.54
N THR A 302 9.51 -4.65 5.38
CA THR A 302 10.67 -4.30 6.21
C THR A 302 11.10 -2.84 6.06
N ALA A 303 10.95 -2.27 4.86
CA ALA A 303 11.31 -0.88 4.57
C ALA A 303 10.52 0.10 5.46
N GLU A 304 9.28 -0.23 5.80
CA GLU A 304 8.45 0.60 6.69
C GLU A 304 9.00 0.70 8.10
N ALA A 305 9.61 -0.38 8.63
CA ALA A 305 10.30 -0.33 9.91
C ALA A 305 11.58 0.51 9.84
N GLN A 306 12.34 0.41 8.75
CA GLN A 306 13.53 1.24 8.53
C GLN A 306 13.16 2.71 8.45
N GLY A 307 12.11 3.04 7.69
CA GLY A 307 11.58 4.39 7.57
C GLY A 307 11.10 4.93 8.92
N LEU A 308 10.33 4.15 9.68
CA LEU A 308 9.85 4.57 11.01
C LEU A 308 11.01 4.83 11.97
N LYS A 309 12.03 3.96 11.97
CA LYS A 309 13.25 4.14 12.76
C LYS A 309 14.00 5.41 12.33
N GLY A 310 14.08 5.70 11.03
CA GLY A 310 14.67 6.93 10.52
C GLY A 310 13.90 8.20 10.91
N ILE A 311 12.57 8.15 10.94
CA ILE A 311 11.71 9.27 11.34
C ILE A 311 11.80 9.52 12.85
N TYR A 312 11.71 8.46 13.65
CA TYR A 312 11.69 8.57 15.10
C TYR A 312 13.07 8.88 15.67
N GLY A 313 14.11 8.22 15.13
CA GLY A 313 15.47 8.28 15.63
C GLY A 313 15.72 7.36 16.83
N GLU A 314 16.67 7.78 17.67
CA GLU A 314 17.08 7.04 18.87
C GLU A 314 15.94 6.90 19.89
N GLY A 315 15.94 5.79 20.63
CA GLY A 315 14.94 5.52 21.68
C GLY A 315 13.61 4.94 21.19
N LEU A 316 13.43 4.67 19.89
CA LEU A 316 12.22 4.03 19.36
C LEU A 316 11.94 2.71 20.08
N LYS A 317 12.95 1.83 20.20
CA LYS A 317 12.85 0.56 20.92
C LYS A 317 12.32 0.73 22.34
N ASP A 318 12.89 1.67 23.10
CA ASP A 318 12.52 1.88 24.50
C ASP A 318 11.07 2.33 24.63
N VAL A 319 10.58 3.16 23.71
CA VAL A 319 9.19 3.63 23.71
C VAL A 319 8.22 2.52 23.30
N LEU A 320 8.57 1.70 22.31
CA LEU A 320 7.75 0.54 21.92
C LEU A 320 7.59 -0.44 23.09
N LEU A 321 8.69 -0.75 23.78
CA LEU A 321 8.69 -1.66 24.94
C LEU A 321 8.00 -1.05 26.15
N ARG A 322 8.25 0.21 26.48
CA ARG A 322 7.66 0.89 27.65
C ARG A 322 6.13 0.89 27.59
N HIS A 323 5.57 1.11 26.40
CA HIS A 323 4.13 1.22 26.21
C HIS A 323 3.48 -0.07 25.72
N ASN A 324 4.22 -1.18 25.66
CA ASN A 324 3.74 -2.48 25.17
C ASN A 324 3.05 -2.37 23.79
N VAL A 325 3.65 -1.60 22.87
CA VAL A 325 3.08 -1.39 21.54
C VAL A 325 3.12 -2.70 20.76
N ILE A 326 1.96 -3.18 20.32
CA ILE A 326 1.88 -4.40 19.52
C ILE A 326 2.50 -4.16 18.15
N LEU A 327 3.51 -4.95 17.79
CA LEU A 327 4.05 -4.96 16.43
C LEU A 327 3.41 -6.07 15.63
N ALA A 328 2.77 -5.71 14.51
CA ALA A 328 2.12 -6.64 13.61
C ALA A 328 2.75 -6.62 12.23
N ALA A 329 3.06 -7.80 11.69
CA ALA A 329 3.66 -7.98 10.38
C ALA A 329 2.72 -8.71 9.42
N HIS A 330 2.69 -8.23 8.17
CA HIS A 330 1.87 -8.81 7.11
C HIS A 330 2.22 -10.27 6.79
N GLY A 331 3.43 -10.73 7.08
CA GLY A 331 3.85 -12.12 6.89
C GLY A 331 5.20 -12.41 7.57
N PRO A 332 5.69 -13.67 7.52
CA PRO A 332 6.88 -14.10 8.27
C PRO A 332 8.16 -13.37 7.85
N TYR A 333 8.36 -13.11 6.56
CA TYR A 333 9.54 -12.35 6.11
C TYR A 333 9.54 -10.90 6.59
N THR A 334 8.35 -10.27 6.61
CA THR A 334 8.18 -8.92 7.19
C THR A 334 8.42 -8.96 8.69
N ARG A 335 7.94 -9.98 9.41
CA ARG A 335 8.21 -10.17 10.84
C ARG A 335 9.71 -10.17 11.10
N ASP A 336 10.45 -11.03 10.41
CA ASP A 336 11.89 -11.19 10.62
C ASP A 336 12.66 -9.89 10.34
N GLY A 337 12.30 -9.20 9.23
CA GLY A 337 12.92 -7.93 8.90
C GLY A 337 12.59 -6.80 9.88
N VAL A 338 11.34 -6.70 10.34
CA VAL A 338 10.94 -5.69 11.34
C VAL A 338 11.66 -5.94 12.66
N GLN A 339 11.76 -7.21 13.09
CA GLN A 339 12.52 -7.57 14.29
C GLN A 339 13.99 -7.20 14.19
N GLU A 340 14.64 -7.50 13.06
CA GLU A 340 16.05 -7.15 12.82
C GLU A 340 16.27 -5.62 12.85
N VAL A 341 15.34 -4.84 12.29
CA VAL A 341 15.47 -3.38 12.19
C VAL A 341 15.21 -2.68 13.52
N LEU A 342 14.15 -3.08 14.22
CA LEU A 342 13.68 -2.42 15.45
C LEU A 342 14.29 -3.01 16.71
N ASP A 343 14.85 -4.23 16.64
CA ASP A 343 15.35 -4.97 17.79
C ASP A 343 14.27 -5.14 18.89
N VAL A 344 13.04 -5.40 18.44
CA VAL A 344 11.84 -5.65 19.25
C VAL A 344 11.12 -6.87 18.70
N PRO A 345 10.64 -7.81 19.54
CA PRO A 345 9.84 -8.95 19.08
C PRO A 345 8.57 -8.53 18.34
N VAL A 346 8.26 -9.22 17.25
CA VAL A 346 7.02 -9.04 16.48
C VAL A 346 6.14 -10.26 16.70
N SER A 347 5.20 -10.14 17.64
CA SER A 347 4.37 -11.26 18.13
C SER A 347 3.12 -11.49 17.29
N VAL A 348 2.71 -10.53 16.47
CA VAL A 348 1.52 -10.63 15.62
C VAL A 348 1.93 -10.79 14.17
N VAL A 349 1.61 -11.92 13.56
CA VAL A 349 1.89 -12.21 12.16
C VAL A 349 0.65 -12.76 11.48
N SER A 350 0.30 -12.20 10.32
CA SER A 350 -0.79 -12.74 9.52
C SER A 350 -0.46 -14.15 8.99
N HIS A 351 -1.40 -15.07 9.16
CA HIS A 351 -1.37 -16.38 8.49
C HIS A 351 -1.83 -16.31 7.03
N ASN A 352 -2.60 -15.27 6.67
CA ASN A 352 -3.01 -15.00 5.29
C ASN A 352 -2.32 -13.72 4.80
N PHE A 353 -1.08 -13.87 4.34
CA PHE A 353 -0.26 -12.78 3.82
C PHE A 353 -0.52 -12.48 2.34
N LYS A 354 -1.64 -12.97 1.76
CA LYS A 354 -2.09 -12.58 0.41
C LYS A 354 -2.90 -11.28 0.44
N THR A 355 -3.44 -10.90 1.60
CA THR A 355 -4.38 -9.77 1.73
C THR A 355 -4.16 -8.99 3.02
N PHE A 356 -4.51 -7.70 3.03
CA PHE A 356 -4.43 -6.89 4.25
C PHE A 356 -5.46 -7.33 5.29
N GLU A 357 -6.54 -8.01 4.89
CA GLU A 357 -7.51 -8.63 5.79
C GLU A 357 -6.84 -9.61 6.75
N GLY A 358 -5.88 -10.41 6.28
CA GLY A 358 -5.16 -11.32 7.16
C GLY A 358 -4.37 -10.60 8.27
N LEU A 359 -3.79 -9.44 7.95
CA LEU A 359 -3.09 -8.61 8.94
C LEU A 359 -4.05 -8.00 9.96
N VAL A 360 -5.21 -7.53 9.50
CA VAL A 360 -6.25 -6.99 10.39
C VAL A 360 -6.81 -8.08 11.32
N LEU A 361 -7.12 -9.27 10.79
CA LEU A 361 -7.59 -10.40 11.59
C LEU A 361 -6.57 -10.81 12.67
N ALA A 362 -5.28 -10.80 12.33
CA ALA A 362 -4.22 -11.10 13.30
C ALA A 362 -4.16 -10.05 14.43
N LEU A 363 -4.38 -8.77 14.11
CA LEU A 363 -4.50 -7.70 15.11
C LEU A 363 -5.76 -7.86 15.97
N GLU A 364 -6.92 -8.14 15.36
CA GLU A 364 -8.17 -8.38 16.10
C GLU A 364 -8.03 -9.50 17.12
N GLU A 365 -7.39 -10.61 16.73
CA GLU A 365 -7.12 -11.74 17.62
C GLU A 365 -6.16 -11.36 18.76
N ALA A 366 -5.13 -10.56 18.47
CA ALA A 366 -4.20 -10.09 19.49
C ALA A 366 -4.89 -9.19 20.53
N PHE A 367 -5.73 -8.25 20.07
CA PHE A 367 -6.49 -7.38 20.96
C PHE A 367 -7.57 -8.12 21.75
N ARG A 368 -8.23 -9.12 21.15
CA ARG A 368 -9.18 -9.98 21.87
C ARG A 368 -8.50 -10.71 23.03
N LYS A 369 -7.36 -11.35 22.77
CA LYS A 369 -6.57 -11.99 23.83
C LYS A 369 -6.18 -10.99 24.91
N GLN A 370 -5.75 -9.79 24.52
CA GLN A 370 -5.41 -8.74 25.48
C GLN A 370 -6.58 -8.37 26.40
N GLN A 371 -7.78 -8.19 25.83
CA GLN A 371 -8.99 -7.92 26.60
C GLN A 371 -9.35 -9.09 27.55
N GLU A 372 -9.19 -10.33 27.11
CA GLU A 372 -9.42 -11.52 27.94
C GLU A 372 -8.47 -11.58 29.14
N TYR A 373 -7.17 -11.32 28.93
CA TYR A 373 -6.19 -11.27 30.02
C TYR A 373 -6.48 -10.10 30.99
N GLU A 374 -6.78 -8.92 30.46
CA GLU A 374 -7.13 -7.74 31.28
C GLU A 374 -8.39 -7.98 32.12
N GLY A 375 -9.41 -8.64 31.54
CA GLY A 375 -10.63 -9.04 32.24
C GLY A 375 -10.41 -10.07 33.34
N LEU A 376 -9.34 -10.87 33.24
CA LEU A 376 -8.89 -11.82 34.27
C LEU A 376 -7.94 -11.20 35.30
N GLY A 377 -7.63 -9.90 35.19
CA GLY A 377 -6.68 -9.21 36.07
C GLY A 377 -5.21 -9.59 35.82
N LEU A 378 -4.91 -10.19 34.67
CA LEU A 378 -3.57 -10.61 34.27
C LEU A 378 -3.01 -9.62 33.23
N LYS A 379 -1.72 -9.32 33.28
CA LYS A 379 -1.03 -8.60 32.18
C LYS A 379 -0.42 -9.62 31.24
N LEU A 380 -0.55 -9.40 29.92
CA LEU A 380 0.28 -10.12 28.94
C LEU A 380 1.76 -9.80 29.21
N GLY A 381 2.56 -10.85 29.35
CA GLY A 381 4.01 -10.79 29.54
C GLY A 381 4.79 -10.73 28.24
#